data_AF-A0ABD5DEK2-F1
#
_entry.id   AF-A0ABD5DEK2-F1
#
_cell.length_a   1.000
_cell.length_b   1.000
_cell.length_c   1.000
_cell.angle_alpha   90.00
_cell.angle_beta   90.00
_cell.angle_gamma   90.00
#
_symmetry.space_group_name_H-M   'P 1'
#
loop_
_entity.id
_entity.type
_entity.pdbx_description
1 polymer ?
#
loop_
_entity_poly.entity_id
_entity_poly.type
_entity_poly.pdbx_seq_one_letter_code
_entity_poly.pdbx_strand_id
1 'polypeptide(L)' 'TWPFAKGKTYRLGHWQNKNVPDPYQHDQAVFDETCQLIQQCVADWKPYI' A
#
# COMPACT_ATOMS: atom_id res chain seq x y z
N THR A 1 -0.91 21.53 -3.32
CA THR A 1 -0.98 20.35 -4.21
C THR A 1 0.20 20.38 -5.13
N TRP A 2 0.84 19.23 -5.42
CA TRP A 2 2.04 19.13 -6.25
C TRP A 2 1.67 18.54 -7.62
N PRO A 3 1.21 19.35 -8.60
CA PRO A 3 0.62 18.84 -9.84
C PRO A 3 1.60 18.07 -10.73
N PHE A 4 2.90 18.39 -10.69
CA PHE A 4 3.92 17.68 -11.47
C PHE A 4 4.14 16.23 -11.04
N ALA A 5 3.80 15.87 -9.80
CA ALA A 5 3.98 14.52 -9.27
C ALA A 5 2.82 13.58 -9.63
N LYS A 6 1.66 14.13 -10.02
CA LYS A 6 0.40 13.38 -10.20
C LYS A 6 0.52 12.22 -11.20
N GLY A 7 1.33 12.36 -12.25
CA GLY A 7 1.53 11.30 -13.26
C GLY A 7 2.52 10.20 -12.86
N LYS A 8 3.21 10.35 -11.71
CA LYS A 8 4.23 9.42 -11.22
C LYS A 8 3.90 8.86 -9.83
N THR A 9 2.76 9.24 -9.25
CA THR A 9 2.31 8.76 -7.94
C THR A 9 1.24 7.70 -8.12
N TYR A 10 1.56 6.46 -7.70
CA TYR A 10 0.63 5.33 -7.70
C TYR A 10 0.39 4.84 -6.27
N ARG A 11 -0.75 4.21 -6.04
CA ARG A 11 -1.07 3.61 -4.72
C ARG A 11 -0.29 2.31 -4.52
N LEU A 12 0.09 1.99 -3.29
CA LEU A 12 0.80 0.74 -3.01
C LEU A 12 -0.06 -0.48 -3.40
N GLY A 13 -1.35 -0.47 -3.10
CA GLY A 13 -2.29 -1.51 -3.54
C GLY A 13 -2.86 -1.31 -4.94
N HIS A 14 -2.14 -0.64 -5.85
CA HIS A 14 -2.62 -0.38 -7.22
C HIS A 14 -3.03 -1.66 -7.95
N TRP A 15 -2.24 -2.73 -7.81
CA TRP A 15 -2.48 -4.02 -8.47
C TRP A 15 -3.64 -4.81 -7.86
N GLN A 16 -3.84 -4.72 -6.54
CA GLN A 16 -4.95 -5.39 -5.86
C GLN A 16 -6.23 -4.55 -5.79
N ASN A 17 -6.20 -3.32 -6.30
CA ASN A 17 -7.25 -2.31 -6.12
C ASN A 17 -7.71 -2.18 -4.65
N LYS A 18 -6.79 -2.37 -3.71
CA LYS A 18 -7.03 -2.34 -2.27
C LYS A 18 -6.33 -1.14 -1.64
N ASN A 19 -6.96 -0.58 -0.61
CA ASN A 19 -6.31 0.39 0.25
C ASN A 19 -5.69 -0.37 1.43
N VAL A 20 -4.45 -0.01 1.75
CA VAL A 20 -3.79 -0.47 2.97
C VAL A 20 -4.40 0.33 4.13
N PRO A 21 -5.03 -0.33 5.13
CA PRO A 21 -5.57 0.37 6.28
C PRO A 21 -4.45 1.04 7.09
N ASP A 22 -4.75 2.15 7.74
CA ASP A 22 -3.80 2.82 8.64
C ASP A 22 -3.80 2.08 10.00
N PRO A 23 -2.67 1.53 10.45
CA PRO A 23 -2.61 0.75 11.69
C PRO A 23 -2.36 1.63 12.93
N TYR A 24 -2.26 2.96 12.78
CA TYR A 24 -1.95 3.86 13.89
C TYR A 24 -3.09 3.90 14.93
N GLN A 25 -2.73 3.72 16.21
CA GLN A 25 -3.66 3.61 17.35
C GLN A 25 -4.59 2.39 17.34
N HIS A 26 -4.34 1.40 16.48
CA HIS A 26 -5.09 0.15 16.45
C HIS A 26 -4.38 -0.98 17.20
N ASP A 27 -5.11 -2.07 17.45
CA ASP A 27 -4.59 -3.29 18.04
C ASP A 27 -3.46 -3.91 17.21
N GLN A 28 -2.57 -4.65 17.87
CA GLN A 28 -1.45 -5.36 17.24
C GLN A 28 -1.90 -6.23 16.06
N ALA A 29 -3.09 -6.84 16.14
CA ALA A 29 -3.65 -7.64 15.04
C ALA A 29 -3.84 -6.84 13.75
N VAL A 30 -4.26 -5.58 13.85
CA VAL A 30 -4.43 -4.67 12.70
C VAL A 30 -3.07 -4.30 12.13
N PHE A 31 -2.07 -4.12 12.98
CA PHE A 31 -0.69 -3.87 12.54
C PHE A 31 -0.13 -5.07 11.75
N ASP A 32 -0.28 -6.28 12.28
CA ASP A 32 0.16 -7.51 11.62
C ASP A 32 -0.55 -7.75 10.29
N GLU A 33 -1.88 -7.56 10.24
CA GLU A 33 -2.67 -7.65 9.00
C GLU A 33 -2.18 -6.62 7.98
N THR A 34 -1.96 -5.38 8.41
CA THR A 34 -1.47 -4.28 7.58
C THR A 34 -0.07 -4.58 7.01
N CYS A 35 0.83 -5.09 7.84
CA CYS A 35 2.16 -5.51 7.43
C CYS A 35 2.12 -6.62 6.37
N GLN A 36 1.27 -7.63 6.55
CA GLN A 36 1.08 -8.69 5.54
C GLN A 36 0.53 -8.10 4.24
N LEU A 37 -0.45 -7.20 4.32
CA LEU A 37 -1.03 -6.54 3.15
C LEU A 37 0.01 -5.73 2.37
N ILE A 38 0.88 -5.00 3.08
CA ILE A 38 2.00 -4.26 2.50
C ILE A 38 2.94 -5.21 1.77
N GLN A 39 3.33 -6.33 2.38
CA GLN A 39 4.22 -7.31 1.76
C GLN A 39 3.62 -7.91 0.48
N GLN A 40 2.33 -8.25 0.49
CA GLN A 40 1.62 -8.73 -0.69
C GLN A 40 1.58 -7.67 -1.78
N CYS A 41 1.23 -6.43 -1.44
CA CYS A 41 1.20 -5.33 -2.40
C CYS A 41 2.59 -5.09 -3.02
N VAL A 42 3.66 -5.13 -2.21
CA VAL A 42 5.05 -5.01 -2.70
C VAL A 42 5.42 -6.18 -3.62
N ALA A 43 4.98 -7.40 -3.30
CA ALA A 43 5.20 -8.56 -4.16
C ALA A 43 4.51 -8.42 -5.53
N ASP A 44 3.31 -7.84 -5.58
CA ASP A 44 2.61 -7.57 -6.83
C ASP A 44 3.30 -6.51 -7.69
N TRP A 45 4.02 -5.57 -7.08
CA TRP A 45 4.84 -4.60 -7.81
C TRP A 45 6.11 -5.21 -8.39
N LYS A 46 6.72 -6.22 -7.74
CA LYS A 46 7.98 -6.85 -8.19
C LYS A 46 8.05 -7.22 -9.68
N PRO A 47 7.02 -7.80 -10.33
CA PRO A 47 7.06 -8.12 -11.76
C PRO A 47 6.95 -6.91 -12.70
N TYR A 48 6.58 -5.72 -12.21
CA TYR A 48 6.36 -4.52 -13.02
C TYR A 48 7.38 -3.39 -12.76
N ILE A 49 8.31 -3.60 -11.83
CA ILE A 49 9.43 -2.70 -11.53
C ILE A 49 10.74 -3.26 -12.09
#